data_AF-A0A8T0F4C6-F1
#
_entry.id   AF-A0A8T0F4C6-F1
#
_cell.length_a   1.000
_cell.length_b   1.000
_cell.length_c   1.000
_cell.angle_alpha   90.00
_cell.angle_beta   90.00
_cell.angle_gamma   90.00
#
_symmetry.space_group_name_H-M   'P 1'
#
loop_
_entity.id
_entity.type
_entity.pdbx_description
1 polymer ?
#
loop_
_entity_poly.entity_id
_entity_poly.type
_entity_poly.pdbx_seq_one_letter_code
_entity_poly.pdbx_strand_id
1 'polypeptide(L)'
;MQAICIIQEIKKGAVYCERRNDRCNPQCTNPIKLPGQCCPVCDGCEYENKDYKNRERFTPNPDEPCLQCECSNGNVRCFQQQCPKLSCRNPQKIGNKCCEECVEYCVDENNKEKIYQEGEVWLSPENECNICTCKDSMVQCRRADCPATHCQHPAAPFGVCCPECEHCEFTHRLYRNGQEFTHEEDPCQVCRCENGTVSCDTILCDPLPCMHPEELKGICCPICVPDVKCRHGGKVYDAWENFLDPDNPCSECVCVDGMASCHPVLCLNTECPNPQFGHCCESCDGCSYGDKNYINHVSFSDPLNPCRSCQCESGAVSCQQSPCPPVECENPIYMEGECCPICRDCMFKGSFYKDGVTDDLQ
;
A
#
# COMPACT_ATOMS: atom_id res chain seq x y z
N MET A 1 -42.06 -27.23 78.45
CA MET A 1 -40.94 -28.19 78.23
C MET A 1 -40.56 -28.78 79.59
N GLN A 2 -40.25 -30.08 79.70
CA GLN A 2 -39.70 -30.64 80.95
C GLN A 2 -38.20 -30.34 80.98
N ALA A 3 -37.73 -29.62 82.00
CA ALA A 3 -36.32 -29.32 82.18
C ALA A 3 -35.78 -30.08 83.38
N ILE A 4 -34.73 -30.86 83.15
CA ILE A 4 -33.98 -31.55 84.20
C ILE A 4 -32.68 -30.78 84.37
N CYS A 5 -32.45 -30.18 85.54
CA CYS A 5 -31.19 -29.52 85.86
C CYS A 5 -30.70 -29.92 87.25
N ILE A 6 -29.39 -29.83 87.42
CA ILE A 6 -28.72 -30.03 88.71
C ILE A 6 -28.33 -28.65 89.21
N ILE A 7 -28.97 -28.20 90.29
CA ILE A 7 -28.60 -26.93 90.94
C ILE A 7 -27.53 -27.25 91.98
N GLN A 8 -26.45 -26.49 91.96
CA GLN A 8 -25.37 -26.58 92.95
C GLN A 8 -25.48 -25.41 93.91
N GLU A 9 -25.76 -25.70 95.19
CA GLU A 9 -25.74 -24.70 96.25
C GLU A 9 -24.56 -24.98 97.20
N ILE A 10 -23.82 -23.94 97.57
CA ILE A 10 -22.78 -24.03 98.58
C ILE A 10 -23.37 -23.59 99.91
N LYS A 11 -23.59 -24.53 100.82
CA LYS A 11 -24.02 -24.25 102.20
C LYS A 11 -22.92 -24.71 103.16
N LYS A 12 -22.44 -23.80 104.00
CA LYS A 12 -21.42 -24.08 105.03
C LYS A 12 -20.17 -24.83 104.50
N GLY A 13 -19.69 -24.48 103.30
CA GLY A 13 -18.46 -25.04 102.73
C GLY A 13 -18.58 -26.41 102.05
N ALA A 14 -19.79 -26.99 101.98
CA ALA A 14 -20.07 -28.21 101.22
C ALA A 14 -20.96 -27.90 100.00
N VAL A 15 -20.67 -28.57 98.87
CA VAL A 15 -21.46 -28.47 97.64
C VAL A 15 -22.60 -29.46 97.72
N TYR A 16 -23.84 -28.96 97.67
CA TYR A 16 -25.05 -29.78 97.63
C TYR A 16 -25.64 -29.71 96.22
N CYS A 17 -25.82 -30.88 95.59
CA CYS A 17 -26.39 -31.01 94.25
C CYS A 17 -27.81 -31.60 94.35
N GLU A 18 -28.82 -30.83 93.96
CA GLU A 18 -30.20 -31.33 93.85
C GLU A 18 -30.60 -31.46 92.38
N ARG A 19 -31.13 -32.64 92.01
CA ARG A 19 -31.71 -32.89 90.68
C ARG A 19 -33.17 -32.41 90.70
N ARG A 20 -33.43 -31.26 90.08
CA ARG A 20 -34.78 -30.70 89.91
C ARG A 20 -35.36 -31.14 88.56
N ASN A 21 -36.65 -31.45 88.57
CA ASN A 21 -37.43 -31.78 87.38
C ASN A 21 -38.63 -30.83 87.31
N ASP A 22 -38.40 -29.66 86.70
CA ASP A 22 -39.36 -28.57 86.67
C ASP A 22 -40.10 -28.56 85.33
N ARG A 23 -41.42 -28.30 85.38
CA ARG A 23 -42.21 -28.02 84.16
C ARG A 23 -42.08 -26.54 83.83
N CYS A 24 -41.15 -26.20 82.95
CA CYS A 24 -40.95 -24.82 82.52
C CYS A 24 -41.95 -24.46 81.41
N ASN A 25 -42.64 -23.32 81.58
CA ASN A 25 -43.55 -22.74 80.58
C ASN A 25 -43.41 -21.20 80.53
N PRO A 26 -42.26 -20.68 80.04
CA PRO A 26 -42.07 -19.24 79.91
C PRO A 26 -43.13 -18.65 78.97
N GLN A 27 -43.72 -17.51 79.35
CA GLN A 27 -44.72 -16.79 78.55
C GLN A 27 -44.05 -15.77 77.62
N CYS A 28 -42.98 -16.19 76.94
CA CYS A 28 -42.22 -15.37 76.00
C CYS A 28 -41.57 -16.25 74.92
N THR A 29 -41.20 -15.65 73.80
CA THR A 29 -40.75 -16.38 72.59
C THR A 29 -39.26 -16.72 72.59
N ASN A 30 -38.45 -15.93 73.28
CA ASN A 30 -36.98 -16.02 73.32
C ASN A 30 -36.50 -15.96 74.78
N PRO A 31 -36.87 -16.91 75.64
CA PRO A 31 -36.51 -16.87 77.06
C PRO A 31 -35.00 -17.12 77.23
N ILE A 32 -34.35 -16.40 78.14
CA ILE A 32 -32.91 -16.56 78.42
C ILE A 32 -32.68 -17.50 79.60
N LYS A 33 -31.62 -18.31 79.56
CA LYS A 33 -31.22 -19.18 80.68
C LYS A 33 -30.12 -18.52 81.52
N LEU A 34 -30.50 -17.94 82.67
CA LEU A 34 -29.53 -17.33 83.57
C LEU A 34 -28.70 -18.38 84.35
N PRO A 35 -27.41 -18.09 84.66
CA PRO A 35 -26.58 -18.98 85.48
C PRO A 35 -27.24 -19.31 86.83
N GLY A 36 -27.25 -20.59 87.19
CA GLY A 36 -27.83 -21.08 88.45
C GLY A 36 -29.36 -21.26 88.45
N GLN A 37 -30.07 -20.87 87.38
CA GLN A 37 -31.51 -21.09 87.25
C GLN A 37 -31.83 -22.36 86.45
N CYS A 38 -32.80 -23.15 86.93
CA CYS A 38 -33.24 -24.40 86.28
C CYS A 38 -34.12 -24.12 85.06
N CYS A 39 -35.05 -23.16 85.16
CA CYS A 39 -35.93 -22.75 84.07
C CYS A 39 -35.45 -21.44 83.46
N PRO A 40 -35.64 -21.23 82.13
CA PRO A 40 -35.33 -19.96 81.50
C PRO A 40 -36.38 -18.90 81.87
N VAL A 41 -35.98 -17.63 81.88
CA VAL A 41 -36.79 -16.48 82.34
C VAL A 41 -36.98 -15.44 81.25
N CYS A 42 -38.01 -14.61 81.40
CA CYS A 42 -38.38 -13.56 80.44
C CYS A 42 -37.83 -12.17 80.85
N ASP A 43 -36.63 -12.11 81.41
CA ASP A 43 -35.94 -10.84 81.79
C ASP A 43 -34.66 -10.60 80.96
N GLY A 44 -34.69 -11.07 79.72
CA GLY A 44 -33.61 -11.03 78.74
C GLY A 44 -33.94 -11.99 77.60
N CYS A 45 -33.18 -11.95 76.51
CA CYS A 45 -33.48 -12.75 75.33
C CYS A 45 -32.27 -13.55 74.88
N GLU A 46 -32.49 -14.83 74.57
CA GLU A 46 -31.52 -15.63 73.80
C GLU A 46 -31.94 -15.61 72.32
N TYR A 47 -31.04 -15.11 71.46
CA TYR A 47 -31.27 -14.98 70.02
C TYR A 47 -30.01 -15.38 69.25
N GLU A 48 -30.13 -16.36 68.36
CA GLU A 48 -28.99 -16.92 67.57
C GLU A 48 -27.76 -17.30 68.43
N ASN A 49 -28.01 -17.88 69.61
CA ASN A 49 -26.99 -18.28 70.60
C ASN A 49 -26.22 -17.10 71.24
N LYS A 50 -26.76 -15.88 71.17
CA LYS A 50 -26.28 -14.73 71.93
C LYS A 50 -27.33 -14.27 72.93
N ASP A 51 -26.84 -13.85 74.09
CA ASP A 51 -27.65 -13.38 75.20
C ASP A 51 -27.73 -11.86 75.19
N TYR A 52 -28.95 -11.32 75.15
CA TYR A 52 -29.23 -9.89 75.15
C TYR A 52 -30.01 -9.49 76.40
N LYS A 53 -29.62 -8.37 77.00
CA LYS A 53 -30.32 -7.80 78.17
C LYS A 53 -31.68 -7.26 77.75
N ASN A 54 -32.59 -7.19 78.72
CA ASN A 54 -33.87 -6.54 78.50
C ASN A 54 -33.68 -5.07 78.07
N ARG A 55 -34.41 -4.64 77.03
CA ARG A 55 -34.29 -3.35 76.31
C ARG A 55 -33.00 -3.13 75.51
N GLU A 56 -32.19 -4.16 75.36
CA GLU A 56 -30.99 -4.07 74.52
C GLU A 56 -31.38 -4.05 73.04
N ARG A 57 -30.80 -3.09 72.30
CA ARG A 57 -30.89 -3.04 70.84
C ARG A 57 -29.64 -3.65 70.23
N PHE A 58 -29.82 -4.46 69.22
CA PHE A 58 -28.73 -5.15 68.55
C PHE A 58 -29.02 -5.33 67.06
N THR A 59 -27.94 -5.49 66.29
CA THR A 59 -27.99 -5.86 64.88
C THR A 59 -27.56 -7.33 64.79
N PRO A 60 -28.45 -8.26 64.42
CA PRO A 60 -28.13 -9.68 64.38
C PRO A 60 -26.98 -10.01 63.42
N ASN A 61 -27.03 -9.44 62.22
CA ASN A 61 -26.07 -9.64 61.15
C ASN A 61 -25.35 -8.32 60.79
N PRO A 62 -24.02 -8.24 60.92
CA PRO A 62 -23.24 -7.07 60.50
C PRO A 62 -23.39 -6.68 59.02
N ASP A 63 -23.72 -7.64 58.14
CA ASP A 63 -23.93 -7.40 56.71
C ASP A 63 -25.32 -6.81 56.40
N GLU A 64 -26.24 -6.85 57.36
CA GLU A 64 -27.58 -6.26 57.29
C GLU A 64 -27.77 -5.16 58.35
N PRO A 65 -27.02 -4.04 58.25
CA PRO A 65 -27.00 -3.01 59.28
C PRO A 65 -28.35 -2.30 59.51
N CYS A 66 -29.29 -2.44 58.57
CA CYS A 66 -30.64 -1.90 58.69
C CYS A 66 -31.62 -2.79 59.44
N LEU A 67 -31.26 -4.05 59.72
CA LEU A 67 -32.08 -4.91 60.56
C LEU A 67 -31.74 -4.64 62.03
N GLN A 68 -32.61 -3.91 62.71
CA GLN A 68 -32.45 -3.59 64.12
C GLN A 68 -33.44 -4.41 64.94
N CYS A 69 -32.95 -5.09 65.97
CA CYS A 69 -33.75 -5.89 66.88
C CYS A 69 -33.67 -5.32 68.29
N GLU A 70 -34.77 -5.42 69.03
CA GLU A 70 -34.83 -5.06 70.44
C GLU A 70 -35.33 -6.25 71.26
N CYS A 71 -34.62 -6.58 72.33
CA CYS A 71 -35.10 -7.53 73.32
C CYS A 71 -36.06 -6.83 74.29
N SER A 72 -37.27 -7.36 74.46
CA SER A 72 -38.27 -6.83 75.40
C SER A 72 -38.94 -7.97 76.17
N ASN A 73 -38.57 -8.12 77.44
CA ASN A 73 -39.12 -9.12 78.38
C ASN A 73 -39.16 -10.54 77.77
N GLY A 74 -38.04 -11.02 77.23
CA GLY A 74 -37.93 -12.35 76.62
C GLY A 74 -38.55 -12.49 75.24
N ASN A 75 -38.95 -11.39 74.58
CA ASN A 75 -39.37 -11.42 73.18
C ASN A 75 -38.45 -10.55 72.35
N VAL A 76 -37.95 -11.09 71.24
CA VAL A 76 -37.17 -10.32 70.27
C VAL A 76 -38.11 -9.74 69.22
N ARG A 77 -38.01 -8.43 69.00
CA ARG A 77 -38.74 -7.74 67.93
C ARG A 77 -37.74 -7.08 67.01
N CYS A 78 -37.71 -7.55 65.77
CA CYS A 78 -36.88 -6.99 64.71
C CYS A 78 -37.70 -6.10 63.80
N PHE A 79 -37.09 -5.02 63.34
CA PHE A 79 -37.68 -4.10 62.38
C PHE A 79 -36.62 -3.62 61.40
N GLN A 80 -37.06 -3.34 60.18
CA GLN A 80 -36.20 -2.73 59.18
C GLN A 80 -36.16 -1.22 59.43
N GLN A 81 -34.99 -0.68 59.76
CA GLN A 81 -34.78 0.76 59.84
C GLN A 81 -35.01 1.38 58.45
N GLN A 82 -35.93 2.34 58.37
CA GLN A 82 -36.16 3.11 57.14
C GLN A 82 -35.17 4.28 57.07
N CYS A 83 -34.53 4.46 55.92
CA CYS A 83 -33.61 5.56 55.71
C CYS A 83 -34.33 6.84 55.29
N PRO A 84 -33.89 8.00 55.77
CA PRO A 84 -34.44 9.28 55.35
C PRO A 84 -34.16 9.49 53.86
N LYS A 85 -35.11 10.12 53.15
CA LYS A 85 -34.87 10.54 51.77
C LYS A 85 -33.88 11.71 51.77
N LEU A 86 -32.71 11.50 51.18
CA LEU A 86 -31.69 12.54 51.02
C LEU A 86 -31.97 13.37 49.77
N SER A 87 -31.56 14.64 49.78
CA SER A 87 -31.71 15.58 48.66
C SER A 87 -30.37 15.94 47.99
N CYS A 88 -29.26 15.38 48.47
CA CYS A 88 -27.96 15.54 47.83
C CYS A 88 -27.86 14.69 46.55
N ARG A 89 -26.97 15.10 45.65
CA ARG A 89 -26.77 14.43 44.36
C ARG A 89 -25.97 13.14 44.47
N ASN A 90 -25.11 13.03 45.49
CA ASN A 90 -24.23 11.89 45.68
C ASN A 90 -24.27 11.37 47.13
N PRO A 91 -25.35 10.65 47.53
CA PRO A 91 -25.40 9.99 48.82
C PRO A 91 -24.44 8.79 48.85
N GLN A 92 -23.68 8.64 49.92
CA GLN A 92 -22.67 7.58 50.07
C GLN A 92 -22.93 6.73 51.32
N LYS A 93 -22.71 5.41 51.20
CA LYS A 93 -22.81 4.48 52.33
C LYS A 93 -21.45 4.39 53.04
N ILE A 94 -21.35 5.00 54.23
CA ILE A 94 -20.09 5.09 54.97
C ILE A 94 -19.93 3.87 55.88
N GLY A 95 -19.03 2.96 55.50
CA GLY A 95 -18.76 1.72 56.24
C GLY A 95 -20.00 0.83 56.35
N ASN A 96 -20.18 0.17 57.51
CA ASN A 96 -21.35 -0.69 57.78
C ASN A 96 -22.53 0.08 58.42
N LYS A 97 -22.70 1.37 58.13
CA LYS A 97 -23.91 2.09 58.55
C LYS A 97 -25.12 1.62 57.74
N CYS A 98 -26.31 1.65 58.35
CA CYS A 98 -27.55 1.32 57.66
C CYS A 98 -27.84 2.30 56.51
N CYS A 99 -27.83 3.59 56.83
CA CYS A 99 -28.25 4.63 55.90
C CYS A 99 -27.06 5.35 55.29
N GLU A 100 -27.28 5.81 54.06
CA GLU A 100 -26.37 6.68 53.34
C GLU A 100 -26.37 8.07 53.98
N GLU A 101 -25.27 8.79 53.79
CA GLU A 101 -25.09 10.16 54.23
C GLU A 101 -24.69 11.04 53.04
N CYS A 102 -25.06 12.32 53.07
CA CYS A 102 -24.60 13.26 52.07
C CYS A 102 -23.14 13.62 52.36
N VAL A 103 -22.29 13.46 51.35
CA VAL A 103 -20.86 13.79 51.44
C VAL A 103 -20.56 15.03 50.62
N GLU A 104 -19.53 15.78 51.00
CA GLU A 104 -19.04 16.97 50.28
C GLU A 104 -17.72 16.69 49.54
N TYR A 105 -17.57 15.46 49.05
CA TYR A 105 -16.40 15.02 48.30
C TYR A 105 -16.80 14.07 47.18
N CYS A 106 -15.92 13.92 46.20
CA CYS A 106 -16.07 12.98 45.11
C CYS A 106 -15.15 11.77 45.34
N VAL A 107 -15.54 10.62 44.80
CA VAL A 107 -14.75 9.39 44.86
C VAL A 107 -14.44 8.98 43.43
N ASP A 108 -13.22 8.50 43.19
CA ASP A 108 -12.81 7.99 41.89
C ASP A 108 -13.59 6.71 41.54
N GLU A 109 -14.09 6.61 40.29
CA GLU A 109 -14.87 5.44 39.85
C GLU A 109 -14.02 4.16 39.84
N ASN A 110 -12.74 4.28 39.52
CA ASN A 110 -11.81 3.16 39.39
C ASN A 110 -11.12 2.82 40.72
N ASN A 111 -10.98 3.79 41.61
CA ASN A 111 -10.42 3.58 42.94
C ASN A 111 -11.24 4.27 44.04
N LYS A 112 -12.08 3.50 44.72
CA LYS A 112 -12.94 4.00 45.81
C LYS A 112 -12.18 4.57 47.02
N GLU A 113 -10.88 4.31 47.14
CA GLU A 113 -10.04 4.89 48.20
C GLU A 113 -9.54 6.31 47.85
N LYS A 114 -9.59 6.68 46.56
CA LYS A 114 -9.16 7.99 46.09
C LYS A 114 -10.32 8.96 46.17
N ILE A 115 -10.17 9.95 47.05
CA ILE A 115 -11.17 10.98 47.34
C ILE A 115 -10.66 12.33 46.82
N TYR A 116 -11.52 13.06 46.13
CA TYR A 116 -11.27 14.43 45.66
C TYR A 116 -12.16 15.40 46.44
N GLN A 117 -11.56 16.47 46.95
CA GLN A 117 -12.27 17.51 47.69
C GLN A 117 -13.11 18.37 46.75
N GLU A 118 -14.17 19.01 47.27
CA GLU A 118 -14.96 19.97 46.50
C GLU A 118 -14.06 21.08 45.91
N GLY A 119 -14.22 21.33 44.61
CA GLY A 119 -13.42 22.28 43.83
C GLY A 119 -12.07 21.77 43.36
N GLU A 120 -11.63 20.58 43.79
CA GLU A 120 -10.39 19.96 43.31
C GLU A 120 -10.48 19.61 41.83
N VAL A 121 -9.37 19.77 41.11
CA VAL A 121 -9.25 19.56 39.66
C VAL A 121 -8.14 18.56 39.36
N TRP A 122 -8.42 17.57 38.52
CA TRP A 122 -7.47 16.51 38.15
C TRP A 122 -7.63 16.07 36.70
N LEU A 123 -6.62 15.38 36.15
CA LEU A 123 -6.74 14.72 34.86
C LEU A 123 -7.43 13.36 35.01
N SER A 124 -8.35 13.04 34.11
CA SER A 124 -9.05 11.77 34.11
C SER A 124 -8.06 10.61 33.88
N PRO A 125 -8.09 9.55 34.71
CA PRO A 125 -7.23 8.38 34.54
C PRO A 125 -7.53 7.57 33.26
N GLU A 126 -8.76 7.66 32.73
CA GLU A 126 -9.19 6.92 31.55
C GLU A 126 -8.88 7.66 30.26
N ASN A 127 -8.85 8.99 30.32
CA ASN A 127 -8.58 9.83 29.18
C ASN A 127 -7.84 11.08 29.66
N GLU A 128 -6.52 11.09 29.48
CA GLU A 128 -5.63 12.19 29.88
C GLU A 128 -6.01 13.54 29.22
N CYS A 129 -6.87 13.53 28.20
CA CYS A 129 -7.45 14.74 27.63
C CYS A 129 -8.58 15.37 28.44
N ASN A 130 -9.13 14.68 29.42
CA ASN A 130 -10.23 15.19 30.20
C ASN A 130 -9.72 15.75 31.52
N ILE A 131 -10.12 16.98 31.81
CA ILE A 131 -9.96 17.59 33.11
C ILE A 131 -11.27 17.44 33.89
N CYS A 132 -11.18 16.80 35.04
CA CYS A 132 -12.29 16.54 35.93
C CYS A 132 -12.23 17.47 37.13
N THR A 133 -13.39 17.82 37.66
CA THR A 133 -13.52 18.66 38.85
C THR A 133 -14.60 18.08 39.74
N CYS A 134 -14.37 18.09 41.05
CA CYS A 134 -15.41 17.74 42.00
C CYS A 134 -16.29 18.97 42.21
N LYS A 135 -17.55 18.90 41.78
CA LYS A 135 -18.50 20.00 41.95
C LYS A 135 -19.87 19.48 42.34
N ASP A 136 -20.43 20.03 43.41
CA ASP A 136 -21.68 19.57 44.03
C ASP A 136 -21.62 18.07 44.37
N SER A 137 -20.46 17.62 44.87
CA SER A 137 -20.20 16.21 45.22
C SER A 137 -20.30 15.22 44.04
N MET A 138 -20.25 15.72 42.81
CA MET A 138 -20.20 14.92 41.59
C MET A 138 -18.93 15.23 40.78
N VAL A 139 -18.34 14.18 40.21
CA VAL A 139 -17.24 14.33 39.25
C VAL A 139 -17.80 14.91 37.95
N GLN A 140 -17.33 16.10 37.59
CA GLN A 140 -17.65 16.76 36.32
C GLN A 140 -16.41 16.81 35.45
N CYS A 141 -16.38 16.02 34.39
CA CYS A 141 -15.27 16.00 33.44
C CYS A 141 -15.62 16.78 32.18
N ARG A 142 -14.63 17.52 31.67
CA ARG A 142 -14.67 18.18 30.36
C ARG A 142 -13.35 17.96 29.65
N ARG A 143 -13.32 18.09 28.32
CA ARG A 143 -12.03 18.12 27.62
C ARG A 143 -11.21 19.33 28.08
N ALA A 144 -9.92 19.10 28.28
CA ALA A 144 -8.97 20.14 28.60
C ALA A 144 -8.87 21.12 27.43
N ASP A 145 -8.90 22.42 27.75
CA ASP A 145 -8.71 23.47 26.76
C ASP A 145 -7.23 23.51 26.38
N CYS A 146 -6.91 23.28 25.11
CA CYS A 146 -5.53 23.29 24.64
C CYS A 146 -5.04 24.71 24.36
N PRO A 147 -3.76 25.01 24.65
CA PRO A 147 -3.17 26.29 24.28
C PRO A 147 -3.20 26.45 22.76
N ALA A 148 -3.39 27.69 22.29
CA ALA A 148 -3.32 28.00 20.88
C ALA A 148 -1.89 27.74 20.36
N THR A 149 -1.77 27.04 19.24
CA THR A 149 -0.49 26.81 18.55
C THR A 149 -0.26 27.89 17.48
N HIS A 150 1.02 28.12 17.14
CA HIS A 150 1.44 29.11 16.15
C HIS A 150 2.01 28.47 14.86
N CYS A 151 1.83 27.17 14.68
CA CYS A 151 2.23 26.42 13.49
C CYS A 151 1.00 25.98 12.68
N GLN A 152 1.19 25.62 11.41
CA GLN A 152 0.07 25.38 10.48
C GLN A 152 -0.53 23.97 10.61
N HIS A 153 0.30 22.99 10.94
CA HIS A 153 -0.02 21.57 11.01
C HIS A 153 0.42 20.97 12.35
N PRO A 154 -0.07 21.49 13.49
CA PRO A 154 0.29 20.97 14.81
C PRO A 154 -0.19 19.52 14.95
N ALA A 155 0.56 18.69 15.68
CA ALA A 155 0.25 17.29 15.84
C ALA A 155 0.21 16.87 17.30
N ALA A 156 -0.63 15.90 17.63
CA ALA A 156 -0.72 15.30 18.96
C ALA A 156 -0.20 13.83 18.91
N PRO A 157 1.11 13.61 18.85
CA PRO A 157 1.69 12.27 18.70
C PRO A 157 1.47 11.42 19.97
N PHE A 158 1.30 10.11 19.80
CA PHE A 158 1.27 9.12 20.90
C PHE A 158 0.20 9.33 21.98
N GLY A 159 -0.96 9.89 21.62
CA GLY A 159 -2.08 10.02 22.56
C GLY A 159 -1.92 11.14 23.57
N VAL A 160 -0.94 12.04 23.37
CA VAL A 160 -0.92 13.32 24.09
C VAL A 160 -2.18 14.11 23.76
N CYS A 161 -2.70 14.85 24.74
CA CYS A 161 -3.97 15.52 24.53
C CYS A 161 -3.89 16.71 23.58
N CYS A 162 -2.91 17.57 23.83
CA CYS A 162 -2.81 18.84 23.14
C CYS A 162 -1.79 18.77 22.02
N PRO A 163 -2.13 19.30 20.84
CA PRO A 163 -1.23 19.26 19.70
C PRO A 163 -0.08 20.26 19.91
N GLU A 164 1.10 19.86 19.46
CA GLU A 164 2.35 20.61 19.56
C GLU A 164 2.98 20.81 18.18
N CYS A 165 4.01 21.67 18.12
CA CYS A 165 4.71 21.99 16.88
C CYS A 165 6.01 21.19 16.70
N GLU A 166 6.27 20.13 17.47
CA GLU A 166 7.45 19.27 17.30
C GLU A 166 7.24 18.17 16.24
N HIS A 167 6.01 18.03 15.74
CA HIS A 167 5.58 17.07 14.73
C HIS A 167 4.56 17.74 13.80
N CYS A 168 4.37 17.17 12.61
CA CYS A 168 3.34 17.63 11.68
C CYS A 168 2.26 16.56 11.50
N GLU A 169 1.00 16.96 11.62
CA GLU A 169 -0.12 16.15 11.16
C GLU A 169 -0.56 16.68 9.79
N PHE A 170 -0.31 15.89 8.76
CA PHE A 170 -0.58 16.26 7.38
C PHE A 170 -1.23 15.08 6.68
N THR A 171 -2.35 15.32 5.98
CA THR A 171 -3.18 14.27 5.35
C THR A 171 -3.50 13.09 6.28
N HIS A 172 -3.74 13.34 7.57
CA HIS A 172 -3.98 12.33 8.62
C HIS A 172 -2.80 11.39 8.90
N ARG A 173 -1.60 11.77 8.47
CA ARG A 173 -0.35 11.08 8.80
C ARG A 173 0.52 11.95 9.69
N LEU A 174 1.27 11.28 10.55
CA LEU A 174 2.19 11.91 11.48
C LEU A 174 3.59 11.91 10.89
N TYR A 175 4.19 13.10 10.81
CA TYR A 175 5.56 13.31 10.33
C TYR A 175 6.41 13.90 11.44
N ARG A 176 7.65 13.40 11.56
CA ARG A 176 8.64 13.92 12.51
C ARG A 176 9.22 15.24 12.00
N ASN A 177 9.67 16.10 12.92
CA ASN A 177 10.42 17.27 12.54
C ASN A 177 11.64 16.91 11.66
N GLY A 178 11.83 17.64 10.57
CA GLY A 178 12.85 17.42 9.56
C GLY A 178 12.54 16.30 8.55
N GLN A 179 11.45 15.54 8.71
CA GLN A 179 11.11 14.43 7.82
C GLN A 179 10.65 14.95 6.45
N GLU A 180 11.24 14.41 5.39
CA GLU A 180 10.78 14.56 4.02
C GLU A 180 9.86 13.40 3.61
N PHE A 181 8.86 13.71 2.80
CA PHE A 181 7.89 12.75 2.28
C PHE A 181 7.28 13.24 0.96
N THR A 182 6.87 12.30 0.12
CA THR A 182 6.10 12.61 -1.09
C THR A 182 4.62 12.75 -0.74
N HIS A 183 3.93 13.73 -1.33
CA HIS A 183 2.50 13.94 -1.14
C HIS A 183 1.68 12.73 -1.64
N GLU A 184 0.62 12.35 -0.93
CA GLU A 184 -0.13 11.13 -1.22
C GLU A 184 -0.90 11.18 -2.54
N GLU A 185 -1.48 12.34 -2.86
CA GLU A 185 -2.28 12.55 -4.06
C GLU A 185 -1.47 13.14 -5.21
N ASP A 186 -0.26 13.63 -4.93
CA ASP A 186 0.59 14.31 -5.92
C ASP A 186 2.03 13.80 -5.80
N PRO A 187 2.46 12.83 -6.64
CA PRO A 187 3.82 12.31 -6.60
C PRO A 187 4.88 13.36 -6.96
N CYS A 188 4.49 14.50 -7.56
CA CYS A 188 5.37 15.61 -7.89
C CYS A 188 5.58 16.60 -6.75
N GLN A 189 4.93 16.42 -5.61
CA GLN A 189 5.19 17.24 -4.43
C GLN A 189 6.04 16.48 -3.43
N VAL A 190 7.19 17.07 -3.09
CA VAL A 190 8.02 16.62 -1.97
C VAL A 190 7.86 17.64 -0.86
N CYS A 191 7.34 17.15 0.26
CA CYS A 191 7.04 17.95 1.42
C CYS A 191 8.04 17.66 2.54
N ARG A 192 8.28 18.66 3.38
CA ARG A 192 9.09 18.57 4.58
C ARG A 192 8.30 19.08 5.77
N CYS A 193 8.32 18.32 6.86
CA CYS A 193 7.84 18.80 8.15
C CYS A 193 8.94 19.59 8.86
N GLU A 194 8.66 20.84 9.22
CA GLU A 194 9.55 21.68 10.02
C GLU A 194 8.75 22.44 11.08
N ASN A 195 9.00 22.11 12.35
CA ASN A 195 8.37 22.71 13.53
C ASN A 195 6.83 22.88 13.39
N GLY A 196 6.15 21.79 13.02
CA GLY A 196 4.69 21.75 12.89
C GLY A 196 4.17 22.50 11.66
N THR A 197 5.04 22.84 10.71
CA THR A 197 4.67 23.43 9.42
C THR A 197 5.13 22.50 8.31
N VAL A 198 4.28 22.29 7.31
CA VAL A 198 4.63 21.48 6.14
C VAL A 198 4.90 22.43 4.99
N SER A 199 6.11 22.37 4.44
CA SER A 199 6.49 23.06 3.21
C SER A 199 6.62 22.03 2.10
N CYS A 200 6.00 22.28 0.94
CA CYS A 200 6.05 21.39 -0.21
C CYS A 200 6.69 22.08 -1.40
N ASP A 201 7.70 21.43 -1.97
CA ASP A 201 8.33 21.83 -3.21
C ASP A 201 7.81 20.96 -4.36
N THR A 202 7.62 21.58 -5.53
CA THR A 202 7.17 20.89 -6.73
C THR A 202 8.39 20.43 -7.53
N ILE A 203 8.44 19.14 -7.85
CA ILE A 203 9.42 18.56 -8.76
C ILE A 203 9.10 19.06 -10.17
N LEU A 204 10.10 19.68 -10.80
CA LEU A 204 10.04 20.04 -12.21
C LEU A 204 10.71 18.92 -13.02
N CYS A 205 10.00 18.40 -14.01
CA CYS A 205 10.52 17.35 -14.88
C CYS A 205 11.36 17.94 -16.01
N ASP A 206 12.50 17.30 -16.28
CA ASP A 206 13.35 17.64 -17.41
C ASP A 206 12.68 17.27 -18.74
N PRO A 207 12.95 18.01 -19.84
CA PRO A 207 12.46 17.65 -21.17
C PRO A 207 12.99 16.27 -21.61
N LEU A 208 12.09 15.40 -22.06
CA LEU A 208 12.45 14.07 -22.55
C LEU A 208 12.68 14.06 -24.07
N PRO A 209 13.54 13.16 -24.59
CA PRO A 209 13.82 13.02 -26.02
C PRO A 209 12.76 12.22 -26.80
N CYS A 210 11.71 11.72 -26.13
CA CYS A 210 10.61 10.96 -26.72
C CYS A 210 9.37 11.83 -26.96
N MET A 211 8.63 11.52 -28.03
CA MET A 211 7.36 12.11 -28.41
C MET A 211 6.18 11.53 -27.62
N HIS A 212 6.28 10.27 -27.16
CA HIS A 212 5.21 9.58 -26.41
C HIS A 212 5.69 9.09 -25.03
N PRO A 213 5.94 10.00 -24.09
CA PRO A 213 6.31 9.62 -22.73
C PRO A 213 5.11 9.03 -21.97
N GLU A 214 5.34 8.00 -21.16
CA GLU A 214 4.31 7.34 -20.35
C GLU A 214 4.34 7.80 -18.89
N GLU A 215 3.15 8.02 -18.31
CA GLU A 215 2.96 8.31 -16.89
C GLU A 215 2.82 7.01 -16.08
N LEU A 216 3.71 6.81 -15.12
CA LEU A 216 3.67 5.66 -14.21
C LEU A 216 3.04 6.05 -12.87
N LYS A 217 2.12 5.21 -12.39
CA LYS A 217 1.44 5.46 -11.11
C LYS A 217 2.44 5.54 -9.95
N GLY A 218 2.41 6.65 -9.22
CA GLY A 218 3.28 6.90 -8.07
C GLY A 218 4.66 7.49 -8.43
N ILE A 219 4.90 7.79 -9.70
CA ILE A 219 6.11 8.47 -10.17
C ILE A 219 5.69 9.86 -10.64
N CYS A 220 6.46 10.89 -10.26
CA CYS A 220 6.19 12.25 -10.72
C CYS A 220 6.42 12.42 -12.22
N CYS A 221 7.63 12.13 -12.67
CA CYS A 221 8.03 12.43 -14.04
C CYS A 221 7.75 11.26 -14.96
N PRO A 222 7.26 11.52 -16.18
CA PRO A 222 7.00 10.48 -17.15
C PRO A 222 8.33 9.89 -17.66
N ILE A 223 8.27 8.74 -18.32
CA ILE A 223 9.46 8.05 -18.85
C ILE A 223 9.29 7.69 -20.32
N CYS A 224 10.41 7.54 -21.05
CA CYS A 224 10.41 6.97 -22.39
C CYS A 224 10.40 5.44 -22.30
N VAL A 225 9.40 4.79 -22.90
CA VAL A 225 9.31 3.33 -22.94
C VAL A 225 10.03 2.79 -24.18
N PRO A 226 10.93 1.80 -24.03
CA PRO A 226 11.82 1.36 -25.12
C PRO A 226 11.15 0.50 -26.21
N ASP A 227 9.87 0.17 -26.11
CA ASP A 227 9.21 -0.84 -26.97
C ASP A 227 8.32 -0.26 -28.09
N VAL A 228 8.45 1.03 -28.42
CA VAL A 228 7.63 1.65 -29.47
C VAL A 228 8.21 1.38 -30.86
N LYS A 229 7.60 0.44 -31.59
CA LYS A 229 7.93 0.13 -32.99
C LYS A 229 7.52 1.23 -33.95
N CYS A 230 8.32 1.48 -34.99
CA CYS A 230 8.01 2.48 -36.03
C CYS A 230 7.27 1.84 -37.20
N ARG A 231 6.35 2.58 -37.83
CA ARG A 231 5.73 2.21 -39.11
C ARG A 231 6.16 3.16 -40.22
N HIS A 232 6.90 2.67 -41.21
CA HIS A 232 7.41 3.46 -42.34
C HIS A 232 7.35 2.67 -43.65
N GLY A 233 6.92 3.29 -44.76
CA GLY A 233 6.82 2.61 -46.06
C GLY A 233 5.98 1.32 -46.04
N GLY A 234 4.98 1.23 -45.17
CA GLY A 234 4.14 0.03 -44.98
C GLY A 234 4.77 -1.12 -44.19
N LYS A 235 6.03 -0.99 -43.73
CA LYS A 235 6.73 -1.96 -42.89
C LYS A 235 6.79 -1.50 -41.43
N VAL A 236 7.14 -2.43 -40.53
CA VAL A 236 7.27 -2.17 -39.09
C VAL A 236 8.71 -2.48 -38.68
N TYR A 237 9.32 -1.57 -37.94
CA TYR A 237 10.72 -1.62 -37.50
C TYR A 237 10.81 -1.57 -35.98
N ASP A 238 11.76 -2.30 -35.41
CA ASP A 238 12.01 -2.31 -33.97
C ASP A 238 12.72 -1.03 -33.53
N ALA A 239 12.59 -0.67 -32.25
CA ALA A 239 13.25 0.52 -31.71
C ALA A 239 14.77 0.44 -31.92
N TRP A 240 15.36 1.56 -32.32
CA TRP A 240 16.78 1.73 -32.66
C TRP A 240 17.27 0.91 -33.87
N GLU A 241 16.37 0.25 -34.60
CA GLU A 241 16.71 -0.39 -35.87
C GLU A 241 17.08 0.67 -36.91
N ASN A 242 18.22 0.47 -37.60
CA ASN A 242 18.62 1.25 -38.75
C ASN A 242 18.18 0.53 -40.03
N PHE A 243 17.52 1.24 -40.95
CA PHE A 243 16.99 0.68 -42.19
C PHE A 243 17.05 1.68 -43.34
N LEU A 244 17.12 1.19 -44.59
CA LEU A 244 16.96 2.05 -45.77
C LEU A 244 15.49 2.35 -46.02
N ASP A 245 15.20 3.59 -46.44
CA ASP A 245 13.85 4.01 -46.74
C ASP A 245 13.28 3.22 -47.95
N PRO A 246 12.14 2.51 -47.79
CA PRO A 246 11.52 1.75 -48.88
C PRO A 246 11.09 2.58 -50.09
N ASP A 247 10.74 3.85 -49.87
CA ASP A 247 10.23 4.77 -50.88
C ASP A 247 11.36 5.63 -51.47
N ASN A 248 12.48 5.78 -50.75
CA ASN A 248 13.66 6.51 -51.22
C ASN A 248 14.97 5.76 -50.91
N PRO A 249 15.58 5.05 -51.88
CA PRO A 249 16.79 4.26 -51.62
C PRO A 249 18.00 5.10 -51.19
N CYS A 250 17.95 6.43 -51.36
CA CYS A 250 18.98 7.38 -50.92
C CYS A 250 18.72 8.01 -49.55
N SER A 251 17.82 7.46 -48.75
CA SER A 251 17.64 7.84 -47.36
C SER A 251 17.85 6.62 -46.47
N GLU A 252 18.58 6.82 -45.37
CA GLU A 252 18.67 5.86 -44.28
C GLU A 252 17.90 6.41 -43.08
N CYS A 253 17.26 5.53 -42.33
CA CYS A 253 16.36 5.87 -41.25
C CYS A 253 16.71 5.08 -40.00
N VAL A 254 16.45 5.68 -38.85
CA VAL A 254 16.48 5.00 -37.55
C VAL A 254 15.12 5.08 -36.89
N CYS A 255 14.65 3.98 -36.33
CA CYS A 255 13.42 3.97 -35.55
C CYS A 255 13.68 4.57 -34.16
N VAL A 256 13.19 5.79 -33.93
CA VAL A 256 13.34 6.49 -32.66
C VAL A 256 11.95 6.80 -32.13
N ASP A 257 11.60 6.16 -31.02
CA ASP A 257 10.37 6.44 -30.28
C ASP A 257 9.09 6.37 -31.13
N GLY A 258 8.96 5.31 -31.93
CA GLY A 258 7.80 5.11 -32.81
C GLY A 258 7.79 5.92 -34.11
N MET A 259 8.77 6.80 -34.34
CA MET A 259 8.93 7.53 -35.59
C MET A 259 10.20 7.12 -36.35
N ALA A 260 10.08 6.97 -37.68
CA ALA A 260 11.23 6.79 -38.56
C ALA A 260 11.91 8.15 -38.78
N SER A 261 13.09 8.34 -38.20
CA SER A 261 13.91 9.52 -38.42
C SER A 261 14.89 9.25 -39.56
N CYS A 262 14.62 9.83 -40.73
CA CYS A 262 15.36 9.58 -41.96
C CYS A 262 16.32 10.72 -42.31
N HIS A 263 17.51 10.38 -42.79
CA HIS A 263 18.52 11.33 -43.27
C HIS A 263 19.13 10.86 -44.61
N PRO A 264 19.63 11.80 -45.43
CA PRO A 264 20.20 11.45 -46.73
C PRO A 264 21.49 10.63 -46.56
N VAL A 265 21.63 9.59 -47.37
CA VAL A 265 22.87 8.82 -47.48
C VAL A 265 23.94 9.70 -48.15
N LEU A 266 25.10 9.81 -47.52
CA LEU A 266 26.23 10.55 -48.07
C LEU A 266 27.09 9.62 -48.94
N CYS A 267 27.06 9.82 -50.25
CA CYS A 267 27.89 9.05 -51.17
C CYS A 267 29.33 9.58 -51.21
N LEU A 268 30.30 8.66 -51.30
CA LEU A 268 31.68 9.00 -51.60
C LEU A 268 31.78 9.44 -53.07
N ASN A 269 32.62 10.44 -53.34
CA ASN A 269 32.90 10.84 -54.72
C ASN A 269 33.76 9.76 -55.40
N THR A 270 33.17 9.00 -56.32
CA THR A 270 33.85 7.96 -57.08
C THR A 270 34.27 8.47 -58.45
N GLU A 271 35.55 8.31 -58.79
CA GLU A 271 36.09 8.66 -60.10
C GLU A 271 36.52 7.39 -60.84
N CYS A 272 35.60 6.79 -61.58
CA CYS A 272 35.91 5.73 -62.55
C CYS A 272 35.12 5.95 -63.85
N PRO A 273 35.58 5.39 -64.99
CA PRO A 273 34.96 5.65 -66.29
C PRO A 273 33.54 5.08 -66.46
N ASN A 274 33.26 3.95 -65.81
CA ASN A 274 32.03 3.19 -65.95
C ASN A 274 31.53 2.75 -64.56
N PRO A 275 31.17 3.69 -63.67
CA PRO A 275 30.69 3.35 -62.34
C PRO A 275 29.41 2.52 -62.44
N GLN A 276 29.28 1.55 -61.55
CA GLN A 276 28.04 0.80 -61.37
C GLN A 276 27.14 1.55 -60.39
N PHE A 277 25.91 1.85 -60.79
CA PHE A 277 24.91 2.40 -59.88
C PHE A 277 24.41 1.30 -58.94
N GLY A 278 24.63 1.46 -57.63
CA GLY A 278 24.11 0.60 -56.58
C GLY A 278 22.65 0.92 -56.25
N HIS A 279 22.26 0.75 -54.97
CA HIS A 279 20.93 1.15 -54.51
C HIS A 279 20.79 2.69 -54.45
N CYS A 280 21.77 3.38 -53.90
CA CYS A 280 21.83 4.86 -53.88
C CYS A 280 23.12 5.41 -54.50
N CYS A 281 24.27 4.85 -54.11
CA CYS A 281 25.56 5.37 -54.51
C CYS A 281 26.16 4.59 -55.67
N GLU A 282 26.96 5.29 -56.45
CA GLU A 282 27.83 4.70 -57.47
C GLU A 282 29.03 4.00 -56.81
N SER A 283 29.48 2.92 -57.44
CA SER A 283 30.62 2.11 -57.00
C SER A 283 31.48 1.71 -58.18
N CYS A 284 32.80 1.66 -57.96
CA CYS A 284 33.75 1.14 -58.93
C CYS A 284 34.06 -0.35 -58.72
N ASP A 285 33.35 -1.06 -57.84
CA ASP A 285 33.47 -2.52 -57.67
C ASP A 285 32.63 -3.31 -58.69
N GLY A 286 32.72 -2.90 -59.95
CA GLY A 286 31.89 -3.36 -61.06
C GLY A 286 31.78 -2.27 -62.11
N CYS A 287 31.17 -2.60 -63.25
CA CYS A 287 31.07 -1.69 -64.38
C CYS A 287 29.67 -1.61 -64.95
N SER A 288 29.19 -0.41 -65.24
CA SER A 288 27.97 -0.21 -66.05
C SER A 288 28.33 0.06 -67.51
N TYR A 289 27.86 -0.78 -68.43
CA TYR A 289 28.17 -0.70 -69.86
C TYR A 289 27.02 -1.21 -70.73
N GLY A 290 26.55 -0.40 -71.68
CA GLY A 290 25.46 -0.76 -72.60
C GLY A 290 24.18 -1.17 -71.87
N ASP A 291 23.74 -0.36 -70.90
CA ASP A 291 22.56 -0.57 -70.05
C ASP A 291 22.56 -1.88 -69.23
N LYS A 292 23.74 -2.49 -69.05
CA LYS A 292 23.95 -3.69 -68.25
C LYS A 292 25.05 -3.46 -67.21
N ASN A 293 24.90 -4.11 -66.07
CA ASN A 293 25.88 -4.10 -65.00
C ASN A 293 26.69 -5.40 -65.01
N TYR A 294 28.00 -5.27 -64.87
CA TYR A 294 28.97 -6.36 -64.92
C TYR A 294 29.76 -6.37 -63.61
N ILE A 295 29.85 -7.53 -62.96
CA ILE A 295 30.67 -7.71 -61.76
C ILE A 295 32.15 -7.50 -62.08
N ASN A 296 32.92 -7.06 -61.08
CA ASN A 296 34.35 -6.84 -61.25
C ASN A 296 35.07 -8.12 -61.74
N HIS A 297 36.04 -7.95 -62.63
CA HIS A 297 36.84 -8.99 -63.30
C HIS A 297 36.10 -9.91 -64.30
N VAL A 298 34.82 -9.66 -64.59
CA VAL A 298 34.10 -10.47 -65.59
C VAL A 298 34.47 -10.07 -67.02
N SER A 299 34.57 -11.08 -67.90
CA SER A 299 34.67 -10.90 -69.34
C SER A 299 33.32 -11.13 -69.99
N PHE A 300 32.95 -10.29 -70.95
CA PHE A 300 31.65 -10.32 -71.62
C PHE A 300 31.74 -9.87 -73.08
N SER A 301 30.84 -10.35 -73.93
CA SER A 301 30.71 -9.84 -75.30
C SER A 301 30.13 -8.43 -75.28
N ASP A 302 30.70 -7.52 -76.08
CA ASP A 302 30.29 -6.12 -76.14
C ASP A 302 28.83 -6.01 -76.66
N PRO A 303 27.90 -5.47 -75.84
CA PRO A 303 26.48 -5.34 -76.23
C PRO A 303 26.24 -4.32 -77.36
N LEU A 304 27.18 -3.41 -77.61
CA LEU A 304 27.09 -2.40 -78.67
C LEU A 304 27.81 -2.83 -79.95
N ASN A 305 28.72 -3.81 -79.86
CA ASN A 305 29.46 -4.34 -81.01
C ASN A 305 29.77 -5.84 -80.85
N PRO A 306 29.07 -6.74 -81.56
CA PRO A 306 29.24 -8.19 -81.39
C PRO A 306 30.65 -8.70 -81.72
N CYS A 307 31.49 -7.89 -82.38
CA CYS A 307 32.87 -8.22 -82.70
C CYS A 307 33.90 -7.89 -81.62
N ARG A 308 33.48 -7.43 -80.45
CA ARG A 308 34.38 -7.09 -79.36
C ARG A 308 34.09 -7.94 -78.13
N SER A 309 35.15 -8.29 -77.42
CA SER A 309 35.07 -8.84 -76.08
C SER A 309 35.59 -7.80 -75.11
N CYS A 310 34.84 -7.54 -74.06
CA CYS A 310 35.16 -6.57 -73.02
C CYS A 310 35.46 -7.26 -71.69
N GLN A 311 36.26 -6.60 -70.86
CA GLN A 311 36.53 -6.97 -69.48
C GLN A 311 36.23 -5.78 -68.58
N CYS A 312 35.51 -6.05 -67.48
CA CYS A 312 35.32 -5.08 -66.41
C CYS A 312 36.43 -5.22 -65.38
N GLU A 313 37.09 -4.12 -65.03
CA GLU A 313 38.07 -4.07 -63.95
C GLU A 313 37.97 -2.73 -63.20
N SER A 314 37.61 -2.78 -61.92
CA SER A 314 37.55 -1.63 -61.01
C SER A 314 36.84 -0.39 -61.59
N GLY A 315 35.68 -0.58 -62.23
CA GLY A 315 34.90 0.51 -62.81
C GLY A 315 35.37 0.99 -64.18
N ALA A 316 36.32 0.29 -64.81
CA ALA A 316 36.75 0.56 -66.18
C ALA A 316 36.43 -0.64 -67.08
N VAL A 317 35.91 -0.34 -68.27
CA VAL A 317 35.64 -1.35 -69.30
C VAL A 317 36.70 -1.28 -70.40
N SER A 318 37.43 -2.38 -70.59
CA SER A 318 38.44 -2.52 -71.63
C SER A 318 37.99 -3.55 -72.67
N CYS A 319 37.88 -3.16 -73.94
CA CYS A 319 37.40 -4.05 -74.99
C CYS A 319 38.44 -4.28 -76.09
N GLN A 320 38.52 -5.51 -76.56
CA GLN A 320 39.43 -5.97 -77.61
C GLN A 320 38.66 -6.61 -78.75
N GLN A 321 39.21 -6.56 -79.96
CA GLN A 321 38.59 -7.18 -81.14
C GLN A 321 38.66 -8.71 -81.02
N SER A 322 37.51 -9.37 -81.16
CA SER A 322 37.43 -10.82 -81.20
C SER A 322 37.88 -11.33 -82.57
N PRO A 323 38.91 -12.20 -82.68
CA PRO A 323 39.31 -12.77 -83.95
C PRO A 323 38.24 -13.79 -84.40
N CYS A 324 37.87 -13.74 -85.69
CA CYS A 324 36.97 -14.74 -86.23
C CYS A 324 37.69 -16.06 -86.48
N PRO A 325 37.03 -17.21 -86.20
CA PRO A 325 37.57 -18.50 -86.59
C PRO A 325 37.74 -18.57 -88.12
N PRO A 326 38.78 -19.25 -88.62
CA PRO A 326 38.95 -19.45 -90.05
C PRO A 326 37.77 -20.23 -90.62
N VAL A 327 37.28 -19.80 -91.78
CA VAL A 327 36.16 -20.42 -92.50
C VAL A 327 36.67 -21.09 -93.78
N GLU A 328 36.20 -22.31 -94.04
CA GLU A 328 36.58 -23.12 -95.21
C GLU A 328 35.46 -23.13 -96.27
N CYS A 329 35.06 -21.97 -96.77
CA CYS A 329 34.13 -21.85 -97.90
C CYS A 329 34.49 -20.69 -98.81
N GLU A 330 34.20 -20.81 -100.11
CA GLU A 330 34.53 -19.78 -101.11
C GLU A 330 33.70 -18.50 -100.96
N ASN A 331 32.49 -18.58 -100.39
CA ASN A 331 31.56 -17.45 -100.25
C ASN A 331 30.92 -17.35 -98.84
N PRO A 332 31.68 -16.90 -97.82
CA PRO A 332 31.14 -16.64 -96.48
C PRO A 332 30.11 -15.51 -96.47
N ILE A 333 29.02 -15.66 -95.69
CA ILE A 333 28.00 -14.61 -95.51
C ILE A 333 28.02 -14.05 -94.08
N TYR A 334 27.78 -12.74 -93.95
CA TYR A 334 27.57 -12.06 -92.67
C TYR A 334 26.08 -11.96 -92.39
N MET A 335 25.66 -12.46 -91.22
CA MET A 335 24.28 -12.33 -90.75
C MET A 335 24.13 -11.04 -89.93
N GLU A 336 22.96 -10.43 -90.01
CA GLU A 336 22.66 -9.23 -89.21
C GLU A 336 22.74 -9.55 -87.72
N GLY A 337 23.59 -8.83 -86.98
CA GLY A 337 23.83 -9.03 -85.55
C GLY A 337 24.98 -9.99 -85.21
N GLU A 338 25.54 -10.72 -86.18
CA GLU A 338 26.67 -11.63 -85.97
C GLU A 338 28.00 -10.97 -86.33
N CYS A 339 29.03 -11.21 -85.52
CA CYS A 339 30.36 -10.68 -85.84
C CYS A 339 31.03 -11.45 -86.99
N CYS A 340 31.00 -12.77 -86.90
CA CYS A 340 31.81 -13.62 -87.74
C CYS A 340 31.00 -14.19 -88.89
N PRO A 341 31.61 -14.30 -90.08
CA PRO A 341 30.94 -14.89 -91.21
C PRO A 341 30.67 -16.36 -90.95
N ILE A 342 29.56 -16.85 -91.50
CA ILE A 342 29.22 -18.27 -91.49
C ILE A 342 29.19 -18.82 -92.90
N CYS A 343 29.57 -20.09 -93.04
CA CYS A 343 29.35 -20.84 -94.27
C CYS A 343 27.93 -21.39 -94.22
N ARG A 344 27.04 -20.86 -95.07
CA ARG A 344 25.73 -21.45 -95.33
C ARG A 344 25.62 -21.80 -96.81
N ASP A 345 24.79 -22.79 -97.05
CA ASP A 345 24.23 -23.20 -98.33
C ASP A 345 23.95 -21.99 -99.28
N CYS A 346 24.49 -22.06 -100.50
CA CYS A 346 24.51 -21.01 -101.54
C CYS A 346 23.13 -20.36 -101.78
N MET A 347 23.07 -19.01 -101.87
CA MET A 347 21.84 -18.30 -102.24
C MET A 347 21.88 -17.86 -103.70
N PHE A 348 20.96 -18.36 -104.53
CA PHE A 348 20.82 -17.97 -105.93
C PHE A 348 19.37 -17.57 -106.23
N LYS A 349 19.17 -16.36 -106.79
CA LYS A 349 17.84 -15.79 -107.14
C LYS A 349 16.76 -15.87 -106.04
N GLY A 350 17.15 -15.75 -104.77
CA GLY A 350 16.22 -15.71 -103.63
C GLY A 350 15.89 -17.07 -102.99
N SER A 351 16.53 -18.16 -103.42
CA SER A 351 16.37 -19.51 -102.86
C SER A 351 17.69 -20.02 -102.27
N PHE A 352 17.63 -20.77 -101.17
CA PHE A 352 18.79 -21.39 -100.52
C PHE A 352 19.04 -22.80 -101.07
N TYR A 353 20.26 -23.08 -101.50
CA TYR A 353 20.68 -24.34 -102.11
C TYR A 353 21.75 -25.01 -101.27
N LYS A 354 21.46 -26.23 -100.80
CA LYS A 354 22.43 -27.03 -100.06
C LYS A 354 23.66 -27.35 -100.88
N ASP A 355 24.80 -27.46 -100.21
CA ASP A 355 26.06 -27.85 -100.83
C ASP A 355 25.88 -29.09 -101.73
N GLY A 356 26.31 -28.99 -103.00
CA GLY A 356 26.25 -30.06 -104.00
C GLY A 356 25.04 -30.11 -104.96
N VAL A 357 24.17 -29.09 -105.01
CA VAL A 357 23.03 -29.06 -105.97
C VAL A 357 23.32 -28.19 -107.20
N THR A 358 23.30 -28.79 -108.39
CA THR A 358 23.33 -28.10 -109.70
C THR A 358 21.92 -27.99 -110.29
N ASP A 359 21.49 -26.76 -110.61
CA ASP A 359 20.20 -26.48 -111.29
C ASP A 359 20.47 -26.16 -112.78
N ASP A 360 19.84 -26.91 -113.70
CA ASP A 360 19.98 -26.71 -115.15
C ASP A 360 19.22 -25.44 -115.57
N LEU A 361 19.96 -24.38 -115.90
CA LEU A 361 19.39 -23.11 -116.37
C LEU A 361 18.86 -23.23 -117.82
N GLN A 362 17.55 -23.03 -117.99
CA GLN A 362 16.93 -22.62 -119.27
C GLN A 362 16.79 -21.09 -119.36
#